data_AF-W4QCR6-F1
#
_entry.id   AF-W4QCR6-F1
#
_cell.length_a   1.000
_cell.length_b   1.000
_cell.length_c   1.000
_cell.angle_alpha   90.00
_cell.angle_beta   90.00
_cell.angle_gamma   90.00
#
_symmetry.space_group_name_H-M   'P 1'
#
loop_
_entity.id
_entity.type
_entity.pdbx_description
1 polymer ?
#
loop_
_entity_poly.entity_id
_entity_poly.type
_entity_poly.pdbx_seq_one_letter_code
_entity_poly.pdbx_strand_id
1 'polypeptide(L)'
;MSERLLLEKVDYERNEVTVYGETYPLEHTCFATIDRNNPTALLDEEEEVINKLLLSVQHSEKLARHMKFLMKKGSLYLRYNGNLLIHGCMPINEDGQMEQMEIDGQVYKGRALLDQFETYLRYAFAHRDQTDDLATDMVWYLWTGEYSSLFGKRAMTTFERYFIKDKAAHKEPKNPYYYLRENEEVCRTILAEFDLDPEQGHIINGHTPVKEINGENPIKANGKLIVIDGGFSKAYQSTTGIAGYTLLYNSFGMQLVAHQQFNSKEDVIQNGADVLSVKRVVDKELERKKVRETNIGQELKDEISMLKKLMEYRYMD
;
A
#
# COMPACT_ATOMS: atom_id res chain seq x y z
N MET A 1 -5.40 17.83 6.51
CA MET A 1 -6.00 16.81 7.40
C MET A 1 -6.70 17.42 8.63
N SER A 2 -7.06 18.70 8.63
CA SER A 2 -7.64 19.39 9.79
C SER A 2 -8.93 18.73 10.31
N GLU A 3 -9.67 18.06 9.44
CA GLU A 3 -10.85 17.27 9.84
C GLU A 3 -10.56 16.17 10.88
N ARG A 4 -9.30 15.73 11.01
CA ARG A 4 -8.85 14.70 11.95
C ARG A 4 -8.27 15.26 13.26
N LEU A 5 -8.29 16.58 13.48
CA LEU A 5 -7.98 17.19 14.77
C LEU A 5 -9.18 17.00 15.72
N LEU A 6 -9.45 15.75 16.11
CA LEU A 6 -10.70 15.36 16.76
C LEU A 6 -10.78 15.83 18.21
N LEU A 7 -9.65 15.89 18.92
CA LEU A 7 -9.62 16.35 20.31
C LEU A 7 -10.06 17.81 20.42
N GLU A 8 -9.69 18.65 19.45
CA GLU A 8 -10.15 20.05 19.38
C GLU A 8 -11.65 20.18 19.13
N LYS A 9 -12.30 19.13 18.62
CA LYS A 9 -13.73 19.08 18.31
C LYS A 9 -14.58 18.53 19.46
N VAL A 10 -13.97 18.12 20.56
CA VAL A 10 -14.66 17.56 21.74
C VAL A 10 -15.19 18.70 22.61
N ASP A 11 -16.48 18.67 22.91
CA ASP A 11 -17.07 19.39 24.03
C ASP A 11 -16.87 18.58 25.31
N TYR A 12 -15.84 18.93 26.07
CA TYR A 12 -15.47 18.24 27.30
C TYR A 12 -16.44 18.47 28.47
N GLU A 13 -17.30 19.49 28.40
CA GLU A 13 -18.31 19.74 29.43
C GLU A 13 -19.53 18.84 29.21
N ARG A 14 -19.93 18.68 27.94
CA ARG A 14 -21.07 17.84 27.56
C ARG A 14 -20.69 16.39 27.30
N ASN A 15 -19.39 16.08 27.18
CA ASN A 15 -18.87 14.80 26.67
C ASN A 15 -19.48 14.45 25.31
N GLU A 16 -19.42 15.39 24.37
CA GLU A 16 -19.92 15.22 23.01
C GLU A 16 -18.83 15.59 21.99
N VAL A 17 -18.90 15.05 20.78
CA VAL A 17 -18.01 15.43 19.68
C VAL A 17 -18.84 15.66 18.42
N THR A 18 -18.48 16.67 17.63
CA THR A 18 -19.07 16.87 16.31
C THR A 18 -18.13 16.37 15.23
N VAL A 19 -18.53 15.30 14.53
CA VAL A 19 -17.79 14.71 13.40
C VAL A 19 -18.75 14.50 12.23
N TYR A 20 -18.28 14.81 11.02
CA TYR A 20 -19.07 14.65 9.79
C TYR A 20 -20.42 15.40 9.78
N GLY A 21 -20.51 16.51 10.52
CA GLY A 21 -21.73 17.33 10.62
C GLY A 21 -22.75 16.86 11.66
N GLU A 22 -22.48 15.76 12.35
CA GLU A 22 -23.36 15.18 13.38
C GLU A 22 -22.67 15.23 14.75
N THR A 23 -23.47 15.43 15.82
CA THR A 23 -22.98 15.48 17.20
C THR A 23 -23.27 14.15 17.89
N TYR A 24 -22.24 13.55 18.47
CA TYR A 24 -22.31 12.25 19.14
C TYR A 24 -21.92 12.35 20.61
N PRO A 25 -22.66 11.69 21.52
CA PRO A 25 -22.19 11.51 22.89
C PRO A 25 -20.98 10.56 22.91
N LEU A 26 -20.00 10.89 23.75
CA LEU A 26 -18.79 10.10 23.94
C LEU A 26 -18.97 9.08 25.06
N GLU A 27 -18.54 7.85 24.83
CA GLU A 27 -18.48 6.77 25.81
C GLU A 27 -17.01 6.43 26.14
N HIS A 28 -16.75 5.93 27.35
CA HIS A 28 -15.42 5.47 27.78
C HIS A 28 -14.31 6.55 27.66
N THR A 29 -14.67 7.82 27.85
CA THR A 29 -13.72 8.94 27.79
C THR A 29 -12.61 8.77 28.82
N CYS A 30 -11.35 8.94 28.39
CA CYS A 30 -10.17 8.89 29.24
C CYS A 30 -9.33 10.17 29.11
N PHE A 31 -9.99 11.33 29.00
CA PHE A 31 -9.37 12.61 28.66
C PHE A 31 -8.85 13.40 29.88
N ALA A 32 -8.50 12.72 30.96
CA ALA A 32 -8.09 13.37 32.21
C ALA A 32 -6.79 14.19 32.08
N THR A 33 -5.90 13.79 31.17
CA THR A 33 -4.60 14.45 30.93
C THR A 33 -4.64 15.47 29.79
N ILE A 34 -5.78 15.63 29.11
CA ILE A 34 -5.89 16.52 27.95
C ILE A 34 -6.08 17.98 28.40
N ASP A 35 -5.17 18.86 27.97
CA ASP A 35 -5.38 20.30 28.06
C ASP A 35 -6.37 20.75 26.98
N ARG A 36 -7.51 21.28 27.40
CA ARG A 36 -8.59 21.74 26.50
C ARG A 36 -8.19 22.91 25.62
N ASN A 37 -7.22 23.72 26.05
CA ASN A 37 -6.71 24.85 25.26
C ASN A 37 -5.58 24.45 24.31
N ASN A 38 -4.95 23.30 24.57
CA ASN A 38 -3.90 22.75 23.72
C ASN A 38 -3.96 21.21 23.73
N PRO A 39 -4.94 20.59 23.03
CA PRO A 39 -5.19 19.15 23.14
C PRO A 39 -4.07 18.24 22.62
N THR A 40 -3.08 18.82 21.95
CA THR A 40 -1.89 18.13 21.45
C THR A 40 -0.72 18.15 22.44
N ALA A 41 -0.80 18.92 23.53
CA ALA A 41 0.24 18.95 24.54
C ALA A 41 0.29 17.61 25.29
N LEU A 42 1.51 17.11 25.48
CA LEU A 42 1.80 15.99 26.37
C LEU A 42 2.20 16.52 27.74
N LEU A 43 1.86 15.77 28.79
CA LEU A 43 2.48 15.97 30.11
C LEU A 43 3.97 15.59 30.06
N ASP A 44 4.77 16.12 31.00
CA ASP A 44 6.20 15.80 31.10
C ASP A 44 6.44 14.27 31.19
N GLU A 45 5.58 13.55 31.92
CA GLU A 45 5.67 12.09 32.04
C GLU A 45 5.27 11.35 30.75
N GLU A 46 4.29 11.87 30.00
CA GLU A 46 3.87 11.30 28.72
C GLU A 46 4.96 11.51 27.66
N GLU A 47 5.56 12.72 27.62
CA GLU A 47 6.70 13.02 26.77
C GLU A 47 7.91 12.12 27.10
N GLU A 48 8.20 11.89 28.37
CA GLU A 48 9.27 10.96 28.78
C GLU A 48 9.03 9.54 28.23
N VAL A 49 7.78 9.05 28.29
CA VAL A 49 7.41 7.73 27.75
C VAL A 49 7.58 7.69 26.23
N ILE A 50 7.08 8.69 25.50
CA ILE A 50 7.20 8.76 24.04
C ILE A 50 8.67 8.83 23.64
N ASN A 51 9.48 9.66 24.29
CA ASN A 51 10.91 9.78 24.01
C ASN A 51 11.66 8.46 24.25
N LYS A 52 11.33 7.73 25.31
CA LYS A 52 11.89 6.38 25.55
C LYS A 52 11.51 5.38 24.45
N LEU A 53 10.25 5.40 24.00
CA LEU A 53 9.79 4.54 22.91
C LEU A 53 10.49 4.87 21.59
N LEU A 54 10.59 6.16 21.25
CA LEU A 54 11.30 6.63 20.07
C LEU A 54 12.76 6.18 20.11
N LEU A 55 13.47 6.38 21.22
CA LEU A 55 14.85 5.94 21.40
C LEU A 55 14.99 4.42 21.22
N SER A 56 14.12 3.63 21.84
CA SER A 56 14.12 2.17 21.72
C SER A 56 13.95 1.70 20.27
N VAL A 57 12.99 2.27 19.55
CA VAL A 57 12.69 1.93 18.15
C VAL A 57 13.83 2.39 17.22
N GLN A 58 14.28 3.63 17.38
CA GLN A 58 15.28 4.26 16.50
C GLN A 58 16.67 3.63 16.63
N HIS A 59 17.04 3.13 17.82
CA HIS A 59 18.32 2.48 18.09
C HIS A 59 18.27 0.94 18.01
N SER A 60 17.11 0.35 17.72
CA SER A 60 17.02 -1.09 17.47
C SER A 60 17.75 -1.47 16.18
N GLU A 61 18.86 -2.21 16.31
CA GLU A 61 19.64 -2.69 15.15
C GLU A 61 18.78 -3.45 14.14
N LYS A 62 17.91 -4.34 14.63
CA LYS A 62 17.07 -5.18 13.78
C LYS A 62 16.09 -4.34 12.96
N LEU A 63 15.40 -3.40 13.60
CA LEU A 63 14.47 -2.50 12.92
C LEU A 63 15.20 -1.60 11.93
N ALA A 64 16.33 -1.00 12.35
CA ALA A 64 17.13 -0.17 11.48
C ALA A 64 17.63 -0.92 10.24
N ARG A 65 18.06 -2.19 10.40
CA ARG A 65 18.49 -3.04 9.28
C ARG A 65 17.34 -3.35 8.32
N HIS A 66 16.17 -3.70 8.84
CA HIS A 66 14.99 -3.97 8.01
C HIS A 66 14.54 -2.71 7.26
N MET A 67 14.48 -1.56 7.94
CA MET A 67 14.10 -0.30 7.29
C MET A 67 15.12 0.12 6.21
N LYS A 68 16.42 -0.02 6.47
CA LYS A 68 17.46 0.22 5.44
C LYS A 68 17.29 -0.69 4.23
N PHE A 69 16.93 -1.96 4.43
CA PHE A 69 16.64 -2.87 3.33
C PHE A 69 15.42 -2.40 2.52
N LEU A 70 14.33 -2.06 3.19
CA LEU A 70 13.11 -1.55 2.55
C LEU A 70 13.38 -0.24 1.79
N MET A 71 14.15 0.69 2.34
CA MET A 71 14.49 1.93 1.63
C MET A 71 15.45 1.70 0.46
N LYS A 72 16.31 0.69 0.53
CA LYS A 72 17.23 0.33 -0.55
C LYS A 72 16.56 -0.40 -1.71
N LYS A 73 15.52 -1.19 -1.44
CA LYS A 73 14.93 -2.12 -2.42
C LYS A 73 13.45 -1.90 -2.71
N GLY A 74 12.74 -1.32 -1.76
CA GLY A 74 11.33 -0.97 -1.87
C GLY A 74 11.13 0.35 -2.62
N SER A 75 9.90 0.50 -3.10
CA SER A 75 9.35 1.67 -3.77
C SER A 75 7.83 1.60 -3.62
N LEU A 76 7.14 2.73 -3.70
CA LEU A 76 5.67 2.79 -3.65
C LEU A 76 4.99 2.02 -4.79
N TYR A 77 5.67 1.92 -5.94
CA TYR A 77 5.26 1.09 -7.07
C TYR A 77 6.49 0.57 -7.81
N LEU A 78 6.34 -0.55 -8.53
CA LEU A 78 7.40 -1.11 -9.36
C LEU A 78 6.88 -1.44 -10.76
N ARG A 79 7.60 -0.97 -11.78
CA ARG A 79 7.38 -1.37 -13.17
C ARG A 79 8.33 -2.51 -13.53
N TYR A 80 7.79 -3.69 -13.78
CA TYR A 80 8.61 -4.88 -14.01
C TYR A 80 8.04 -5.80 -15.08
N ASN A 81 8.85 -6.08 -16.10
CA ASN A 81 8.58 -6.89 -17.28
C ASN A 81 7.27 -6.55 -18.03
N GLY A 82 6.92 -5.25 -18.05
CA GLY A 82 5.68 -4.75 -18.64
C GLY A 82 4.49 -4.68 -17.68
N ASN A 83 4.67 -5.07 -16.42
CA ASN A 83 3.62 -5.06 -15.40
C ASN A 83 3.82 -3.95 -14.38
N LEU A 84 2.73 -3.51 -13.76
CA LEU A 84 2.72 -2.58 -12.65
C LEU A 84 2.47 -3.32 -11.34
N LEU A 85 3.36 -3.19 -10.36
CA LEU A 85 3.18 -3.73 -9.02
C LEU A 85 2.88 -2.56 -8.07
N ILE A 86 1.74 -2.64 -7.37
CA ILE A 86 1.31 -1.65 -6.37
C ILE A 86 0.81 -2.34 -5.10
N HIS A 87 1.18 -1.81 -3.93
CA HIS A 87 0.78 -2.42 -2.66
C HIS A 87 -0.69 -2.14 -2.31
N GLY A 88 -1.04 -0.88 -2.03
CA GLY A 88 -2.37 -0.47 -1.57
C GLY A 88 -3.34 -0.19 -2.72
N CYS A 89 -3.34 1.04 -3.22
CA CYS A 89 -4.25 1.52 -4.25
C CYS A 89 -3.64 2.64 -5.10
N MET A 90 -4.31 2.98 -6.19
CA MET A 90 -4.08 4.22 -6.91
C MET A 90 -5.12 5.27 -6.49
N PRO A 91 -4.73 6.52 -6.15
CA PRO A 91 -5.67 7.59 -5.87
C PRO A 91 -6.46 7.97 -7.13
N ILE A 92 -7.69 7.48 -7.24
CA ILE A 92 -8.60 7.80 -8.35
C ILE A 92 -9.96 8.24 -7.82
N ASN A 93 -10.66 9.04 -8.60
CA ASN A 93 -12.01 9.50 -8.29
C ASN A 93 -13.09 8.51 -8.81
N GLU A 94 -14.36 8.82 -8.56
CA GLU A 94 -15.52 8.03 -9.01
C GLU A 94 -15.58 7.81 -10.53
N ASP A 95 -15.03 8.74 -11.31
CA ASP A 95 -14.98 8.69 -12.77
C ASP A 95 -13.76 7.91 -13.30
N GLY A 96 -12.92 7.37 -12.41
CA GLY A 96 -11.71 6.64 -12.78
C GLY A 96 -10.53 7.52 -13.20
N GLN A 97 -10.61 8.84 -12.95
CA GLN A 97 -9.51 9.77 -13.20
C GLN A 97 -8.58 9.87 -12.00
N MET A 98 -7.30 10.14 -12.25
CA MET A 98 -6.29 10.30 -11.20
C MET A 98 -6.61 11.52 -10.32
N GLU A 99 -6.68 11.29 -9.01
CA GLU A 99 -6.84 12.36 -8.04
C GLU A 99 -5.60 13.25 -7.97
N GLN A 100 -5.82 14.50 -7.59
CA GLN A 100 -4.79 15.52 -7.52
C GLN A 100 -4.60 15.95 -6.07
N MET A 101 -3.35 16.21 -5.69
CA MET A 101 -3.00 16.75 -4.39
C MET A 101 -2.00 17.88 -4.57
N GLU A 102 -2.23 18.99 -3.89
CA GLU A 102 -1.28 20.08 -3.79
C GLU A 102 -0.27 19.78 -2.68
N ILE A 103 1.02 19.85 -3.00
CA ILE A 103 2.12 19.70 -2.06
C ILE A 103 3.10 20.85 -2.32
N ASP A 104 3.33 21.68 -1.30
CA ASP A 104 4.22 22.85 -1.37
C ASP A 104 3.92 23.79 -2.56
N GLY A 105 2.63 24.11 -2.76
CA GLY A 105 2.18 25.00 -3.84
C GLY A 105 2.18 24.38 -5.25
N GLN A 106 2.54 23.10 -5.39
CA GLN A 106 2.53 22.38 -6.67
C GLN A 106 1.51 21.26 -6.67
N VAL A 107 0.75 21.15 -7.75
CA VAL A 107 -0.28 20.10 -7.91
C VAL A 107 0.32 18.88 -8.59
N TYR A 108 0.20 17.74 -7.94
CA TYR A 108 0.64 16.44 -8.45
C TYR A 108 -0.55 15.50 -8.61
N LYS A 109 -0.47 14.57 -9.57
CA LYS A 109 -1.47 13.52 -9.80
C LYS A 109 -0.83 12.26 -10.34
N GLY A 110 -1.55 11.15 -10.27
CA GLY A 110 -1.14 9.89 -10.88
C GLY A 110 0.27 9.47 -10.47
N ARG A 111 1.13 9.12 -11.43
CA ARG A 111 2.50 8.67 -11.14
C ARG A 111 3.33 9.76 -10.45
N ALA A 112 3.21 11.02 -10.90
CA ALA A 112 3.99 12.12 -10.37
C ALA A 112 3.72 12.37 -8.88
N LEU A 113 2.48 12.13 -8.43
CA LEU A 113 2.14 12.19 -7.01
C LEU A 113 2.86 11.11 -6.18
N LEU A 114 2.89 9.87 -6.69
CA LEU A 114 3.61 8.78 -6.02
C LEU A 114 5.13 9.02 -6.01
N ASP A 115 5.69 9.55 -7.09
CA ASP A 115 7.11 9.93 -7.15
C ASP A 115 7.45 11.02 -6.13
N GLN A 116 6.54 11.98 -5.93
CA GLN A 116 6.70 13.02 -4.91
C GLN A 116 6.63 12.44 -3.49
N PHE A 117 5.68 11.55 -3.23
CA PHE A 117 5.60 10.83 -1.95
C PHE A 117 6.87 10.02 -1.66
N GLU A 118 7.39 9.31 -2.66
CA GLU A 118 8.64 8.55 -2.55
C GLU A 118 9.83 9.47 -2.23
N THR A 119 9.87 10.65 -2.84
CA THR A 119 10.91 11.66 -2.58
C THR A 119 10.90 12.12 -1.13
N TYR A 120 9.73 12.50 -0.60
CA TYR A 120 9.60 12.89 0.81
C TYR A 120 9.91 11.73 1.77
N LEU A 121 9.40 10.52 1.48
CA LEU A 121 9.68 9.34 2.29
C LEU A 121 11.18 9.05 2.41
N ARG A 122 11.91 9.15 1.29
CA ARG A 122 13.37 8.97 1.27
C ARG A 122 14.09 10.11 1.97
N TYR A 123 13.63 11.34 1.81
CA TYR A 123 14.18 12.50 2.49
C TYR A 123 14.04 12.38 4.01
N ALA A 124 12.85 12.10 4.53
CA ALA A 124 12.58 11.90 5.95
C ALA A 124 13.43 10.75 6.53
N PHE A 125 13.57 9.65 5.77
CA PHE A 125 14.42 8.55 6.21
C PHE A 125 15.92 8.89 6.25
N ALA A 126 16.39 9.78 5.37
CA ALA A 126 17.78 10.24 5.37
C ALA A 126 18.06 11.29 6.46
N HIS A 127 17.06 12.09 6.84
CA HIS A 127 17.17 13.20 7.79
C HIS A 127 16.35 12.95 9.06
N ARG A 128 16.59 11.81 9.72
CA ARG A 128 15.78 11.34 10.87
C ARG A 128 15.79 12.26 12.09
N ASP A 129 16.75 13.18 12.16
CA ASP A 129 16.88 14.16 13.24
C ASP A 129 16.01 15.41 12.98
N GLN A 130 15.46 15.56 11.77
CA GLN A 130 14.44 16.56 11.43
C GLN A 130 13.08 15.91 11.62
N THR A 131 12.28 16.45 12.55
CA THR A 131 11.00 15.86 12.96
C THR A 131 9.80 16.78 12.76
N ASP A 132 10.04 18.07 12.57
CA ASP A 132 9.02 19.09 12.33
C ASP A 132 9.23 19.68 10.92
N ASP A 133 8.88 18.87 9.93
CA ASP A 133 9.02 19.20 8.52
C ASP A 133 7.99 18.46 7.66
N LEU A 134 7.77 18.99 6.45
CA LEU A 134 6.81 18.43 5.51
C LEU A 134 7.14 16.97 5.13
N ALA A 135 8.42 16.57 5.13
CA ALA A 135 8.77 15.20 4.80
C ALA A 135 8.32 14.22 5.89
N THR A 136 8.50 14.58 7.17
CA THR A 136 7.99 13.79 8.30
C THR A 136 6.47 13.73 8.29
N ASP A 137 5.80 14.86 8.04
CA ASP A 137 4.35 14.89 7.86
C ASP A 137 3.88 13.98 6.73
N MET A 138 4.63 13.90 5.63
CA MET A 138 4.29 13.04 4.50
C MET A 138 4.38 11.56 4.84
N VAL A 139 5.30 11.15 5.73
CA VAL A 139 5.36 9.76 6.22
C VAL A 139 4.08 9.41 6.98
N TRP A 140 3.60 10.32 7.84
CA TRP A 140 2.33 10.15 8.56
C TRP A 140 1.13 10.20 7.62
N TYR A 141 1.15 11.11 6.64
CA TYR A 141 0.12 11.22 5.62
C TYR A 141 0.01 9.95 4.78
N LEU A 142 1.12 9.31 4.41
CA LEU A 142 1.07 8.03 3.69
C LEU A 142 0.37 6.93 4.49
N TRP A 143 0.38 6.99 5.83
CA TRP A 143 -0.33 6.02 6.66
C TRP A 143 -1.85 6.24 6.69
N THR A 144 -2.34 7.49 6.63
CA THR A 144 -3.75 7.81 6.96
C THR A 144 -4.46 8.79 6.02
N GLY A 145 -3.73 9.37 5.08
CA GLY A 145 -4.20 10.40 4.17
C GLY A 145 -5.10 9.84 3.07
N GLU A 146 -6.10 10.62 2.68
CA GLU A 146 -7.14 10.21 1.73
C GLU A 146 -6.61 9.94 0.32
N TYR A 147 -5.53 10.63 -0.08
CA TYR A 147 -4.85 10.46 -1.36
C TYR A 147 -3.61 9.55 -1.26
N SER A 148 -3.40 8.88 -0.13
CA SER A 148 -2.29 7.94 0.01
C SER A 148 -2.51 6.69 -0.84
N SER A 149 -1.47 6.27 -1.55
CA SER A 149 -1.43 4.98 -2.26
C SER A 149 -1.30 3.77 -1.33
N LEU A 150 -1.04 3.97 -0.03
CA LEU A 150 -0.87 2.90 0.96
C LEU A 150 -2.07 2.72 1.88
N PHE A 151 -2.88 3.76 2.10
CA PHE A 151 -3.99 3.70 3.05
C PHE A 151 -5.24 3.07 2.43
N GLY A 152 -5.72 3.62 1.30
CA GLY A 152 -6.87 3.09 0.57
C GLY A 152 -8.24 3.38 1.19
N LYS A 153 -8.32 4.31 2.14
CA LYS A 153 -9.57 4.79 2.71
C LYS A 153 -9.56 6.32 2.75
N ARG A 154 -10.72 6.94 2.91
CA ARG A 154 -10.85 8.40 3.05
C ARG A 154 -10.60 8.90 4.46
N ALA A 155 -10.80 8.05 5.47
CA ALA A 155 -10.53 8.37 6.87
C ALA A 155 -10.24 7.10 7.68
N MET A 156 -9.44 7.24 8.73
CA MET A 156 -9.23 6.22 9.76
C MET A 156 -10.13 6.54 10.95
N THR A 157 -11.17 5.75 11.20
CA THR A 157 -12.18 6.07 12.23
C THR A 157 -11.86 5.47 13.60
N THR A 158 -10.59 5.42 13.99
CA THR A 158 -10.15 4.79 15.25
C THR A 158 -10.75 5.50 16.46
N PHE A 159 -10.73 6.83 16.48
CA PHE A 159 -11.31 7.60 17.58
C PHE A 159 -12.81 7.29 17.72
N GLU A 160 -13.55 7.32 16.62
CA GLU A 160 -14.98 7.05 16.57
C GLU A 160 -15.28 5.62 17.06
N ARG A 161 -14.46 4.64 16.69
CA ARG A 161 -14.63 3.24 17.16
C ARG A 161 -14.44 3.07 18.66
N TYR A 162 -13.60 3.90 19.28
CA TYR A 162 -13.31 3.82 20.71
C TYR A 162 -14.33 4.59 21.54
N PHE A 163 -14.74 5.76 21.07
CA PHE A 163 -15.49 6.72 21.89
C PHE A 163 -16.93 6.97 21.42
N ILE A 164 -17.34 6.54 20.23
CA ILE A 164 -18.71 6.72 19.73
C ILE A 164 -19.38 5.36 19.61
N LYS A 165 -20.54 5.18 20.24
CA LYS A 165 -21.31 3.93 20.17
C LYS A 165 -21.96 3.70 18.82
N ASP A 166 -22.38 4.78 18.16
CA ASP A 166 -23.04 4.70 16.86
C ASP A 166 -22.06 4.21 15.78
N LYS A 167 -22.38 3.04 15.21
CA LYS A 167 -21.59 2.40 14.15
C LYS A 167 -21.62 3.17 12.84
N ALA A 168 -22.56 4.10 12.64
CA ALA A 168 -22.58 4.96 11.48
C ALA A 168 -21.29 5.80 11.39
N ALA A 169 -20.79 6.29 12.53
CA ALA A 169 -19.55 7.06 12.63
C ALA A 169 -18.27 6.21 12.40
N HIS A 170 -18.39 4.88 12.39
CA HIS A 170 -17.25 3.95 12.22
C HIS A 170 -16.98 3.60 10.76
N LYS A 171 -17.80 4.13 9.84
CA LYS A 171 -17.69 3.81 8.42
C LYS A 171 -16.45 4.49 7.86
N GLU A 172 -15.56 3.69 7.29
CA GLU A 172 -14.38 4.17 6.59
C GLU A 172 -14.62 4.02 5.08
N PRO A 173 -14.96 5.10 4.36
CA PRO A 173 -15.16 5.03 2.92
C PRO A 173 -13.88 4.57 2.25
N LYS A 174 -13.98 3.55 1.39
CA LYS A 174 -12.85 3.06 0.63
C LYS A 174 -12.53 4.02 -0.52
N ASN A 175 -11.28 4.05 -0.94
CA ASN A 175 -10.90 4.75 -2.17
C ASN A 175 -11.64 4.12 -3.37
N PRO A 176 -12.12 4.94 -4.34
CA PRO A 176 -12.78 4.48 -5.56
C PRO A 176 -12.10 3.34 -6.31
N TYR A 177 -10.77 3.31 -6.24
CA TYR A 177 -9.92 2.23 -6.75
C TYR A 177 -10.45 0.82 -6.45
N TYR A 178 -10.97 0.56 -5.25
CA TYR A 178 -11.31 -0.82 -4.87
C TYR A 178 -12.48 -1.44 -5.63
N TYR A 179 -13.40 -0.63 -6.17
CA TYR A 179 -14.44 -1.14 -7.09
C TYR A 179 -14.11 -0.83 -8.54
N LEU A 180 -13.45 0.29 -8.86
CA LEU A 180 -13.08 0.61 -10.23
C LEU A 180 -11.95 -0.27 -10.78
N ARG A 181 -11.16 -0.93 -9.92
CA ARG A 181 -10.17 -1.94 -10.34
C ARG A 181 -10.77 -3.19 -10.99
N GLU A 182 -12.09 -3.33 -11.01
CA GLU A 182 -12.80 -4.37 -11.76
C GLU A 182 -13.13 -3.95 -13.20
N ASN A 183 -12.99 -2.66 -13.51
CA ASN A 183 -13.21 -2.10 -14.84
C ASN A 183 -11.90 -2.14 -15.66
N GLU A 184 -11.96 -2.78 -16.83
CA GLU A 184 -10.81 -2.93 -17.74
C GLU A 184 -10.24 -1.59 -18.21
N GLU A 185 -11.09 -0.64 -18.60
CA GLU A 185 -10.64 0.67 -19.10
C GLU A 185 -9.93 1.50 -18.03
N VAL A 186 -10.37 1.38 -16.78
CA VAL A 186 -9.67 2.02 -15.64
C VAL A 186 -8.29 1.38 -15.46
N CYS A 187 -8.18 0.05 -15.49
CA CYS A 187 -6.88 -0.62 -15.41
C CYS A 187 -5.95 -0.22 -16.56
N ARG A 188 -6.48 -0.10 -17.78
CA ARG A 188 -5.73 0.35 -18.96
C ARG A 188 -5.24 1.79 -18.81
N THR A 189 -6.07 2.67 -18.27
CA THR A 189 -5.70 4.06 -17.95
C THR A 189 -4.59 4.13 -16.91
N ILE A 190 -4.69 3.31 -15.86
CA ILE A 190 -3.62 3.20 -14.85
C ILE A 190 -2.33 2.71 -15.50
N LEU A 191 -2.34 1.67 -16.33
CA LEU A 191 -1.13 1.18 -16.99
C LEU A 191 -0.46 2.28 -17.85
N ALA A 192 -1.26 3.03 -18.61
CA ALA A 192 -0.78 4.15 -19.42
C ALA A 192 -0.13 5.26 -18.57
N GLU A 193 -0.69 5.60 -17.41
CA GLU A 193 -0.13 6.59 -16.46
C GLU A 193 1.29 6.22 -15.99
N PHE A 194 1.65 4.94 -16.03
CA PHE A 194 2.98 4.44 -15.65
C PHE A 194 3.91 4.16 -16.85
N ASP A 195 3.57 4.64 -18.05
CA ASP A 195 4.27 4.34 -19.31
C ASP A 195 4.37 2.84 -19.60
N LEU A 196 3.33 2.07 -19.27
CA LEU A 196 3.22 0.65 -19.60
C LEU A 196 2.21 0.44 -20.73
N ASP A 197 2.40 -0.63 -21.50
CA ASP A 197 1.50 -1.02 -22.57
C ASP A 197 0.15 -1.49 -21.98
N PRO A 198 -0.97 -0.80 -22.22
CA PRO A 198 -2.28 -1.21 -21.71
C PRO A 198 -2.80 -2.52 -22.32
N GLU A 199 -2.30 -2.92 -23.50
CA GLU A 199 -2.71 -4.16 -24.18
C GLU A 199 -2.03 -5.39 -23.60
N GLN A 200 -0.78 -5.26 -23.16
CA GLN A 200 0.04 -6.38 -22.67
C GLN A 200 0.25 -6.38 -21.16
N GLY A 201 0.23 -5.19 -20.54
CA GLY A 201 0.54 -5.05 -19.12
C GLY A 201 -0.58 -5.53 -18.20
N HIS A 202 -0.17 -5.93 -17.00
CA HIS A 202 -1.06 -6.27 -15.91
C HIS A 202 -0.70 -5.47 -14.65
N ILE A 203 -1.73 -5.16 -13.85
CA ILE A 203 -1.59 -4.59 -12.52
C ILE A 203 -1.59 -5.72 -11.51
N ILE A 204 -0.54 -5.81 -10.70
CA ILE A 204 -0.38 -6.78 -9.63
C ILE A 204 -0.56 -6.02 -8.32
N ASN A 205 -1.64 -6.31 -7.59
CA ASN A 205 -2.05 -5.56 -6.42
C ASN A 205 -2.10 -6.42 -5.14
N GLY A 206 -1.70 -5.84 -4.01
CA GLY A 206 -1.75 -6.47 -2.68
C GLY A 206 -2.77 -5.80 -1.74
N HIS A 207 -2.42 -5.77 -0.44
CA HIS A 207 -3.05 -5.02 0.67
C HIS A 207 -4.43 -5.50 1.12
N THR A 208 -5.34 -5.74 0.19
CA THR A 208 -6.68 -6.27 0.51
C THR A 208 -6.76 -7.76 0.21
N PRO A 209 -6.95 -8.61 1.23
CA PRO A 209 -7.06 -10.04 1.01
C PRO A 209 -8.32 -10.39 0.21
N VAL A 210 -8.18 -11.31 -0.74
CA VAL A 210 -9.30 -11.82 -1.54
C VAL A 210 -10.14 -12.78 -0.71
N LYS A 211 -11.46 -12.57 -0.71
CA LYS A 211 -12.41 -13.43 -0.01
C LYS A 211 -12.93 -14.53 -0.94
N GLU A 212 -12.07 -15.49 -1.28
CA GLU A 212 -12.40 -16.58 -2.21
C GLU A 212 -13.58 -17.43 -1.71
N ILE A 213 -13.73 -17.60 -0.39
CA ILE A 213 -14.90 -18.27 0.22
C ILE A 213 -16.24 -17.60 -0.13
N ASN A 214 -16.23 -16.30 -0.44
CA ASN A 214 -17.39 -15.53 -0.86
C ASN A 214 -17.51 -15.44 -2.40
N GLY A 215 -16.72 -16.22 -3.14
CA GLY A 215 -16.71 -16.23 -4.61
C GLY A 215 -15.91 -15.08 -5.26
N GLU A 216 -15.14 -14.31 -4.49
CA GLU A 216 -14.31 -13.25 -5.06
C GLU A 216 -13.21 -13.82 -5.97
N ASN A 217 -13.07 -13.27 -7.17
CA ASN A 217 -12.01 -13.67 -8.10
C ASN A 217 -10.75 -12.79 -7.89
N PRO A 218 -9.56 -13.39 -7.67
CA PRO A 218 -8.30 -12.66 -7.64
C PRO A 218 -7.91 -12.10 -9.01
N ILE A 219 -8.43 -12.66 -10.11
CA ILE A 219 -8.25 -12.13 -11.47
C ILE A 219 -9.46 -11.24 -11.79
N LYS A 220 -9.21 -9.96 -11.97
CA LYS A 220 -10.21 -8.90 -12.18
C LYS A 220 -10.00 -8.22 -13.54
N ALA A 221 -10.98 -7.44 -13.98
CA ALA A 221 -10.86 -6.60 -15.18
C ALA A 221 -10.36 -7.37 -16.41
N ASN A 222 -11.00 -8.51 -16.72
CA ASN A 222 -10.64 -9.40 -17.83
C ASN A 222 -9.15 -9.82 -17.86
N GLY A 223 -8.53 -9.96 -16.69
CA GLY A 223 -7.12 -10.35 -16.56
C GLY A 223 -6.16 -9.19 -16.39
N LYS A 224 -6.59 -7.92 -16.57
CA LYS A 224 -5.72 -6.75 -16.41
C LYS A 224 -5.29 -6.48 -14.98
N LEU A 225 -6.00 -7.02 -13.99
CA LEU A 225 -5.62 -6.86 -12.60
C LEU A 225 -5.62 -8.19 -11.84
N ILE A 226 -4.56 -8.41 -11.08
CA ILE A 226 -4.29 -9.64 -10.35
C ILE A 226 -4.05 -9.27 -8.90
N VAL A 227 -4.93 -9.74 -8.03
CA VAL A 227 -4.76 -9.58 -6.58
C VAL A 227 -4.00 -10.80 -6.05
N ILE A 228 -2.85 -10.55 -5.41
CA ILE A 228 -1.96 -11.60 -4.90
C ILE A 228 -2.00 -11.77 -3.37
N ASP A 229 -2.87 -11.02 -2.69
CA ASP A 229 -3.02 -11.10 -1.25
C ASP A 229 -4.05 -12.18 -0.85
N GLY A 230 -3.59 -13.22 -0.13
CA GLY A 230 -4.33 -14.46 0.06
C GLY A 230 -4.36 -15.02 1.49
N GLY A 231 -4.25 -14.20 2.53
CA GLY A 231 -4.47 -14.69 3.90
C GLY A 231 -3.30 -15.50 4.48
N PHE A 232 -2.05 -15.12 4.14
CA PHE A 232 -0.83 -15.72 4.69
C PHE A 232 -0.80 -15.74 6.23
N SER A 233 -1.45 -14.75 6.86
CA SER A 233 -1.63 -14.73 8.31
C SER A 233 -2.84 -15.59 8.72
N LYS A 234 -2.62 -16.44 9.73
CA LYS A 234 -3.61 -17.34 10.33
C LYS A 234 -4.92 -16.63 10.70
N ALA A 235 -4.85 -15.37 11.11
CA ALA A 235 -6.04 -14.59 11.47
C ALA A 235 -6.98 -14.32 10.30
N TYR A 236 -6.48 -14.30 9.06
CA TYR A 236 -7.27 -14.00 7.86
C TYR A 236 -7.78 -15.25 7.13
N GLN A 237 -7.21 -16.42 7.41
CA GLN A 237 -7.52 -17.67 6.71
C GLN A 237 -9.00 -18.07 6.82
N SER A 238 -9.66 -17.79 7.94
CA SER A 238 -11.10 -18.03 8.13
C SER A 238 -11.98 -17.14 7.25
N THR A 239 -11.44 -16.00 6.80
CA THR A 239 -12.16 -15.01 5.98
C THR A 239 -11.82 -15.16 4.50
N THR A 240 -10.59 -15.57 4.16
CA THR A 240 -10.16 -15.76 2.76
C THR A 240 -10.54 -17.13 2.21
N GLY A 241 -10.51 -18.18 3.04
CA GLY A 241 -10.72 -19.57 2.63
C GLY A 241 -9.47 -20.24 2.04
N ILE A 242 -8.35 -19.53 1.94
CA ILE A 242 -7.06 -20.00 1.41
C ILE A 242 -5.90 -19.51 2.28
N ALA A 243 -4.73 -20.13 2.12
CA ALA A 243 -3.50 -19.79 2.84
C ALA A 243 -2.63 -18.75 2.10
N GLY A 244 -2.86 -18.53 0.80
CA GLY A 244 -2.09 -17.56 0.04
C GLY A 244 -2.22 -17.75 -1.47
N TYR A 245 -1.79 -16.75 -2.22
CA TYR A 245 -1.51 -16.90 -3.64
C TYR A 245 0.00 -16.86 -3.90
N THR A 246 0.44 -17.50 -4.98
CA THR A 246 1.76 -17.28 -5.57
C THR A 246 1.59 -16.99 -7.04
N LEU A 247 2.08 -15.84 -7.48
CA LEU A 247 2.14 -15.48 -8.90
C LEU A 247 3.48 -15.96 -9.46
N LEU A 248 3.43 -16.84 -10.45
CA LEU A 248 4.58 -17.33 -11.20
C LEU A 248 4.63 -16.60 -12.55
N TYR A 249 5.77 -16.00 -12.86
CA TYR A 249 6.03 -15.32 -14.13
C TYR A 249 7.21 -16.00 -14.84
N ASN A 250 7.03 -16.42 -16.08
CA ASN A 250 8.10 -16.98 -16.91
C ASN A 250 7.97 -16.52 -18.37
N SER A 251 8.84 -17.01 -19.25
CA SER A 251 8.88 -16.58 -20.67
C SER A 251 7.63 -16.94 -21.49
N PHE A 252 6.67 -17.68 -20.93
CA PHE A 252 5.42 -18.08 -21.58
C PHE A 252 4.18 -17.41 -20.94
N GLY A 253 4.36 -16.54 -19.95
CA GLY A 253 3.27 -15.81 -19.29
C GLY A 253 3.18 -16.03 -17.78
N MET A 254 1.95 -15.92 -17.26
CA MET A 254 1.66 -15.85 -15.83
C MET A 254 0.70 -16.93 -15.34
N GLN A 255 1.03 -17.49 -14.18
CA GLN A 255 0.18 -18.46 -13.48
C GLN A 255 -0.03 -18.02 -12.04
N LEU A 256 -1.29 -17.95 -11.61
CA LEU A 256 -1.66 -17.73 -10.22
C LEU A 256 -1.97 -19.08 -9.57
N VAL A 257 -1.23 -19.41 -8.52
CA VAL A 257 -1.42 -20.64 -7.75
C VAL A 257 -2.06 -20.28 -6.42
N ALA A 258 -3.23 -20.86 -6.14
CA ALA A 258 -3.90 -20.75 -4.85
C ALA A 258 -3.44 -21.89 -3.94
N HIS A 259 -3.03 -21.55 -2.72
CA HIS A 259 -2.59 -22.52 -1.72
C HIS A 259 -3.68 -22.76 -0.68
N GLN A 260 -4.03 -24.02 -0.45
CA GLN A 260 -4.94 -24.39 0.62
C GLN A 260 -4.25 -24.42 1.99
N GLN A 261 -5.05 -24.38 3.04
CA GLN A 261 -4.56 -24.44 4.42
C GLN A 261 -3.86 -25.78 4.70
N PHE A 262 -2.75 -25.69 5.43
CA PHE A 262 -2.07 -26.86 5.96
C PHE A 262 -2.56 -27.07 7.40
N ASN A 263 -3.47 -28.03 7.60
CA ASN A 263 -4.12 -28.25 8.90
C ASN A 263 -3.13 -28.84 9.93
N SER A 264 -2.64 -30.06 9.67
CA SER A 264 -1.66 -30.76 10.52
C SER A 264 -0.93 -31.85 9.73
N LYS A 265 0.21 -32.33 10.24
CA LYS A 265 0.92 -33.48 9.62
C LYS A 265 0.08 -34.74 9.71
N GLU A 266 -0.60 -34.93 10.84
CA GLU A 266 -1.48 -36.05 11.13
C GLU A 266 -2.65 -36.12 10.16
N ASP A 267 -3.32 -34.99 9.90
CA ASP A 267 -4.44 -34.91 8.94
C ASP A 267 -4.00 -35.26 7.52
N VAL A 268 -2.82 -34.79 7.11
CA VAL A 268 -2.27 -35.06 5.77
C VAL A 268 -1.96 -36.54 5.59
N ILE A 269 -1.35 -37.16 6.60
CA ILE A 269 -1.02 -38.59 6.58
C ILE A 269 -2.28 -39.46 6.63
N GLN A 270 -3.27 -39.09 7.46
CA GLN A 270 -4.52 -39.85 7.60
C GLN A 270 -5.43 -39.75 6.37
N ASN A 271 -5.57 -38.54 5.81
CA ASN A 271 -6.50 -38.30 4.71
C ASN A 271 -5.85 -38.46 3.32
N GLY A 272 -4.55 -38.75 3.25
CA GLY A 272 -3.80 -38.78 1.99
C GLY A 272 -3.88 -37.46 1.22
N ALA A 273 -4.08 -36.35 1.94
CA ALA A 273 -4.32 -35.05 1.35
C ALA A 273 -3.02 -34.51 0.75
N ASP A 274 -2.88 -34.59 -0.57
CA ASP A 274 -1.83 -33.87 -1.29
C ASP A 274 -2.10 -32.36 -1.23
N VAL A 275 -1.06 -31.53 -1.39
CA VAL A 275 -1.20 -30.06 -1.37
C VAL A 275 -2.01 -29.64 -2.60
N LEU A 276 -3.33 -29.59 -2.45
CA LEU A 276 -4.27 -29.15 -3.48
C LEU A 276 -4.00 -27.68 -3.79
N SER A 277 -3.19 -27.46 -4.83
CA SER A 277 -2.88 -26.14 -5.35
C SER A 277 -3.67 -25.94 -6.64
N VAL A 278 -4.63 -25.02 -6.60
CA VAL A 278 -5.44 -24.71 -7.79
C VAL A 278 -4.63 -23.75 -8.66
N LYS A 279 -4.30 -24.19 -9.88
CA LYS A 279 -3.59 -23.37 -10.86
C LYS A 279 -4.61 -22.63 -11.73
N ARG A 280 -4.54 -21.30 -11.73
CA ARG A 280 -5.30 -20.43 -12.63
C ARG A 280 -4.31 -19.79 -13.62
N VAL A 281 -4.53 -20.01 -14.91
CA VAL A 281 -3.74 -19.34 -15.96
C VAL A 281 -4.28 -17.92 -16.08
N VAL A 282 -3.41 -16.94 -15.87
CA VAL A 282 -3.78 -15.52 -15.94
C VAL A 282 -3.55 -14.98 -17.34
N ASP A 283 -2.38 -15.30 -17.88
CA ASP A 283 -1.97 -14.91 -19.21
C ASP A 283 -1.08 -16.01 -19.79
N LYS A 284 -1.26 -16.28 -21.08
CA LYS A 284 -0.47 -17.25 -21.85
C LYS A 284 -0.02 -16.55 -23.11
N GLU A 285 1.19 -15.97 -23.08
CA GLU A 285 1.77 -15.39 -24.28
C GLU A 285 1.95 -16.51 -25.33
N LEU A 286 1.39 -16.28 -26.53
CA LEU A 286 1.54 -17.19 -27.67
C LEU A 286 2.97 -17.17 -28.21
N GLU A 287 3.71 -16.07 -27.97
CA GLU A 287 5.10 -15.89 -28.31
C GLU A 287 5.98 -15.86 -27.06
N ARG A 288 7.15 -16.49 -27.11
CA ARG A 288 8.04 -16.58 -25.96
C ARG A 288 8.82 -15.26 -25.78
N LYS A 289 8.69 -14.64 -24.61
CA LYS A 289 9.48 -13.47 -24.21
C LYS A 289 10.96 -13.80 -24.05
N LYS A 290 11.84 -12.98 -24.63
CA LYS A 290 13.31 -13.14 -24.55
C LYS A 290 13.88 -12.25 -23.45
N VAL A 291 15.06 -12.63 -22.93
CA VAL A 291 15.76 -11.84 -21.89
C VAL A 291 15.95 -10.38 -22.33
N ARG A 292 16.27 -10.12 -23.60
CA ARG A 292 16.45 -8.77 -24.15
C ARG A 292 15.21 -7.85 -24.06
N GLU A 293 14.03 -8.42 -23.79
CA GLU A 293 12.73 -7.76 -23.70
C GLU A 293 12.29 -7.57 -22.22
N THR A 294 13.14 -7.94 -21.26
CA THR A 294 12.91 -7.75 -19.82
C THR A 294 13.68 -6.52 -19.30
N ASN A 295 13.36 -6.07 -18.07
CA ASN A 295 14.13 -4.99 -17.43
C ASN A 295 15.62 -5.31 -17.35
N ILE A 296 15.96 -6.54 -16.95
CA ILE A 296 17.36 -7.02 -16.90
C ILE A 296 18.00 -6.97 -18.30
N GLY A 297 17.26 -7.35 -19.35
CA GLY A 297 17.75 -7.24 -20.71
C GLY A 297 18.03 -5.82 -21.15
N GLN A 298 17.23 -4.86 -20.69
CA GLN A 298 17.46 -3.44 -20.96
C GLN A 298 18.68 -2.92 -20.21
N GLU A 299 18.82 -3.23 -18.92
CA GLU A 299 20.00 -2.92 -18.11
C GLU A 299 21.29 -3.44 -18.77
N LEU A 300 21.30 -4.71 -19.20
CA LEU A 300 22.45 -5.31 -19.90
C LEU A 300 22.78 -4.59 -21.23
N LYS A 301 21.77 -4.14 -21.98
CA LYS A 301 22.00 -3.37 -23.22
C LYS A 301 22.62 -2.01 -22.92
N ASP A 302 22.17 -1.35 -21.86
CA ASP A 302 22.68 -0.05 -21.44
C ASP A 302 24.13 -0.17 -20.94
N GLU A 303 24.45 -1.23 -20.18
CA GLU A 303 25.82 -1.57 -19.79
C GLU A 303 26.72 -1.82 -21.01
N ILE A 304 26.26 -2.61 -21.97
CA ILE A 304 27.00 -2.85 -23.23
C ILE A 304 27.25 -1.53 -23.97
N SER A 305 26.25 -0.65 -24.03
CA SER A 305 26.37 0.67 -24.67
C SER A 305 27.41 1.55 -23.95
N MET A 306 27.38 1.57 -22.61
CA MET A 306 28.34 2.31 -21.80
C MET A 306 29.77 1.77 -21.97
N LEU A 307 29.95 0.45 -21.96
CA LEU A 307 31.25 -0.19 -22.17
C LEU A 307 31.82 0.10 -23.57
N LYS A 308 30.96 0.13 -24.60
CA LYS A 308 31.37 0.52 -25.96
C LYS A 308 31.87 1.96 -26.02
N LYS A 309 31.16 2.91 -25.39
CA LYS A 309 31.60 4.32 -25.30
C LYS A 309 32.93 4.46 -24.57
N LEU A 310 33.13 3.72 -23.48
CA LEU A 310 34.40 3.71 -22.73
C LEU A 310 35.55 3.14 -23.59
N MET A 311 35.28 2.11 -24.38
CA MET A 311 36.24 1.52 -25.29
C MET A 311 36.63 2.52 -26.39
N GLU A 312 35.65 3.18 -27.02
CA GLU A 312 35.90 4.23 -28.02
C GLU A 312 36.75 5.37 -27.45
N TYR A 313 36.44 5.85 -26.25
CA TYR A 313 37.24 6.87 -25.56
C TYR A 313 38.69 6.43 -25.33
N ARG A 314 38.92 5.17 -24.96
CA ARG A 314 40.27 4.62 -24.71
C ARG A 314 41.12 4.47 -25.98
N TYR A 315 40.48 4.30 -27.13
CA TYR A 315 41.17 4.16 -28.42
C TYR A 315 41.14 5.46 -29.25
N MET A 316 40.70 6.57 -28.65
CA MET A 316 40.95 7.93 -29.13
C MET A 316 42.27 8.44 -28.54
N ASP A 317 43.38 7.86 -28.99
CA ASP A 317 44.73 8.44 -28.95
C ASP A 317 45.34 8.35 -30.36
#